data_AF-A0A4Y8VGY5-F1
#
_entry.id   AF-A0A4Y8VGY5-F1
#
_cell.length_a   1.000
_cell.length_b   1.000
_cell.length_c   1.000
_cell.angle_alpha   90.00
_cell.angle_beta   90.00
_cell.angle_gamma   90.00
#
_symmetry.space_group_name_H-M   'P 1'
#
loop_
_entity.id
_entity.type
_entity.pdbx_description
1 polymer ?
#
loop_
_entity_poly.entity_id
_entity_poly.type
_entity_poly.pdbx_seq_one_letter_code
_entity_poly.pdbx_strand_id
1 'polypeptide(L)'
;MLNDKESPFTLTLTDGGLCLPVLRFSGHEALNRPYRFEIEVIGLAPALAPASLLHRPAFLQLSEEHGLHGTLHSAGCEHRGAHRIGYQVVLVPDLQKLEQQPRRRVFTRLSVPDILERLLTEHRLPAHGFRFDLTVGYYPPRPFCIQYDESDLALLHRLCEEEGIHYHFEHRPDGHVVVFADDSLSLPQPPIPVPFSPENATRAPTLSTLFLRHDPVTAQVSPTVRERGQPGSDDAAANHAVTGVIPLRGCPPTGQRHADQRSRRQMERQRCHYRCIEGRSDCLQLLSGRLLQVTDHPVGAFNDQWLITELRHQGQQPSILDPMSTPRRYHNDFTAQPWSTEFRPPLRQPRPGIPGYHPAQVLGSPGQPAQLDDLGRLAVRLWPALTHNADTDGLWLTIAVVGTGGRINREALPRAGSEVWVSFLDSDPDRPILCLDVSQPRPARKTPEPSDNGLLLDWLLNRTPPSS
;
A
#
# COMPACT_ATOMS: atom_id res chain seq x y z
N MET A 1 -34.18 -15.69 -30.43
CA MET A 1 -32.89 -15.00 -30.62
C MET A 1 -33.04 -13.60 -30.04
N LEU A 2 -32.71 -13.40 -28.76
CA LEU A 2 -32.43 -12.04 -28.28
C LEU A 2 -31.08 -11.67 -28.88
N ASN A 3 -31.03 -10.58 -29.63
CA ASN A 3 -29.84 -10.11 -30.34
C ASN A 3 -28.67 -9.91 -29.35
N ASP A 4 -27.48 -10.39 -29.71
CA ASP A 4 -26.21 -10.06 -29.04
C ASP A 4 -25.92 -8.54 -29.01
N LYS A 5 -26.70 -7.72 -29.73
CA LYS A 5 -26.66 -6.25 -29.71
C LYS A 5 -27.35 -5.61 -28.48
N GLU A 6 -27.96 -6.40 -27.59
CA GLU A 6 -28.73 -5.88 -26.46
C GLU A 6 -28.16 -6.25 -25.07
N SER A 7 -26.97 -6.84 -24.97
CA SER A 7 -26.28 -7.01 -23.67
C SER A 7 -25.46 -5.76 -23.36
N PRO A 8 -25.92 -4.83 -22.49
CA PRO A 8 -25.15 -3.63 -22.16
C PRO A 8 -23.88 -3.93 -21.35
N PHE A 9 -23.87 -5.05 -20.62
CA PHE A 9 -22.71 -5.48 -19.85
C PHE A 9 -21.96 -6.60 -20.56
N THR A 10 -20.74 -6.29 -20.95
CA THR A 10 -19.84 -7.22 -21.63
C THR A 10 -18.48 -7.19 -20.95
N LEU A 11 -17.81 -8.34 -20.95
CA LEU A 11 -16.43 -8.46 -20.54
C LEU A 11 -15.61 -8.78 -21.79
N THR A 12 -14.76 -7.84 -22.21
CA THR A 12 -13.92 -8.01 -23.39
C THR A 12 -12.49 -8.28 -22.97
N LEU A 13 -11.91 -9.41 -23.40
CA LEU A 13 -10.48 -9.67 -23.26
C LEU A 13 -9.72 -8.84 -24.31
N THR A 14 -8.90 -7.88 -23.88
CA THR A 14 -8.32 -6.85 -24.76
C THR A 14 -7.17 -7.38 -25.62
N ASP A 15 -6.58 -8.52 -25.24
CA ASP A 15 -5.50 -9.19 -25.96
C ASP A 15 -5.98 -10.11 -27.10
N GLY A 16 -7.22 -10.60 -27.04
CA GLY A 16 -7.77 -11.58 -28.00
C GLY A 16 -9.12 -11.18 -28.59
N GLY A 17 -9.69 -10.04 -28.20
CA GLY A 17 -10.98 -9.55 -28.68
C GLY A 17 -12.18 -10.42 -28.28
N LEU A 18 -11.99 -11.39 -27.39
CA LEU A 18 -13.07 -12.27 -26.94
C LEU A 18 -14.03 -11.46 -26.07
N CYS A 19 -15.25 -11.28 -26.57
CA CYS A 19 -16.33 -10.60 -25.85
C CYS A 19 -17.27 -11.63 -25.23
N LEU A 20 -17.44 -11.57 -23.91
CA LEU A 20 -18.29 -12.46 -23.15
C LEU A 20 -19.45 -11.66 -22.52
N PRO A 21 -20.71 -12.08 -22.70
CA PRO A 21 -21.84 -11.44 -22.03
C PRO A 21 -21.78 -11.66 -20.51
N VAL A 22 -21.96 -10.57 -19.74
CA VAL A 22 -21.88 -10.57 -18.27
C VAL A 22 -23.26 -10.81 -17.68
N LEU A 23 -23.49 -11.88 -16.95
CA LEU A 23 -24.78 -12.13 -16.27
C LEU A 23 -25.02 -11.22 -15.08
N ARG A 24 -24.02 -11.17 -14.21
CA ARG A 24 -24.03 -10.38 -12.98
C ARG A 24 -22.61 -9.97 -12.65
N PHE A 25 -22.48 -8.85 -11.96
CA PHE A 25 -21.23 -8.46 -11.35
C PHE A 25 -21.49 -7.78 -10.01
N SER A 26 -20.54 -7.95 -9.10
CA SER A 26 -20.46 -7.24 -7.84
C SER A 26 -19.05 -6.67 -7.74
N GLY A 27 -18.93 -5.37 -7.50
CA GLY A 27 -17.64 -4.70 -7.47
C GLY A 27 -17.52 -3.72 -6.34
N HIS A 28 -16.29 -3.52 -5.90
CA HIS A 28 -15.93 -2.51 -4.91
C HIS A 28 -14.77 -1.68 -5.42
N GLU A 29 -14.89 -0.37 -5.30
CA GLU A 29 -13.83 0.58 -5.58
C GLU A 29 -13.83 1.70 -4.55
N ALA A 30 -12.65 2.24 -4.25
CA ALA A 30 -12.51 3.35 -3.33
C ALA A 30 -11.20 4.09 -3.59
N LEU A 31 -11.16 5.36 -3.19
CA LEU A 31 -9.90 6.11 -3.10
C LEU A 31 -8.92 5.36 -2.20
N ASN A 32 -7.67 5.30 -2.65
CA ASN A 32 -6.57 4.62 -1.96
C ASN A 32 -6.80 3.11 -1.72
N ARG A 33 -7.64 2.45 -2.53
CA ARG A 33 -7.80 0.99 -2.53
C ARG A 33 -7.81 0.42 -3.94
N PRO A 34 -7.17 -0.74 -4.20
CA PRO A 34 -7.36 -1.46 -5.45
C PRO A 34 -8.83 -1.86 -5.60
N TYR A 35 -9.43 -1.59 -6.76
CA TYR A 35 -10.78 -2.06 -7.05
C TYR A 35 -10.79 -3.58 -7.26
N ARG A 36 -11.93 -4.20 -7.01
CA ARG A 36 -12.14 -5.64 -7.21
C ARG A 36 -13.55 -5.89 -7.68
N PHE A 37 -13.68 -6.55 -8.83
CA PHE A 37 -14.97 -6.92 -9.42
C PHE A 37 -15.06 -8.42 -9.60
N GLU A 38 -16.09 -9.02 -9.02
CA GLU A 38 -16.49 -10.40 -9.23
C GLU A 38 -17.54 -10.42 -10.33
N ILE A 39 -17.27 -11.14 -11.41
CA ILE A 39 -18.03 -11.07 -12.64
C ILE A 39 -18.41 -12.49 -13.05
N GLU A 40 -19.70 -12.70 -13.30
CA GLU A 40 -20.18 -13.91 -13.92
C GLU A 40 -20.43 -13.67 -15.40
N VAL A 41 -19.81 -14.49 -16.24
CA VAL A 41 -19.96 -14.41 -17.70
C VAL A 41 -20.43 -15.74 -18.27
N ILE A 42 -21.08 -15.70 -19.44
CA ILE A 42 -21.43 -16.91 -20.20
C ILE A 42 -20.57 -16.99 -21.45
N GLY A 43 -19.97 -18.16 -21.67
CA GLY A 43 -19.38 -18.55 -22.94
C GLY A 43 -20.19 -19.64 -23.64
N LEU A 44 -19.84 -19.88 -24.90
CA LEU A 44 -20.31 -21.01 -25.69
C LEU A 44 -19.33 -22.19 -25.58
N ALA A 45 -19.82 -23.41 -25.75
CA ALA A 45 -18.96 -24.58 -25.89
C ALA A 45 -18.14 -24.51 -27.22
N PRO A 46 -16.88 -24.96 -27.26
CA PRO A 46 -16.15 -25.71 -26.22
C PRO A 46 -15.66 -24.83 -25.05
N ALA A 47 -15.44 -25.45 -23.89
CA ALA A 47 -14.98 -24.77 -22.69
C ALA A 47 -13.58 -24.18 -22.87
N LEU A 48 -13.45 -22.88 -22.63
CA LEU A 48 -12.16 -22.27 -22.32
C LEU A 48 -11.61 -22.83 -21.01
N ALA A 49 -10.33 -23.17 -20.99
CA ALA A 49 -9.65 -23.58 -19.77
C ALA A 49 -9.53 -22.37 -18.82
N PRO A 50 -9.96 -22.46 -17.54
CA PRO A 50 -9.87 -21.33 -16.60
C PRO A 50 -8.46 -20.77 -16.46
N ALA A 51 -7.44 -21.63 -16.50
CA ALA A 51 -6.04 -21.22 -16.46
C ALA A 51 -5.66 -20.28 -17.62
N SER A 52 -6.30 -20.41 -18.77
CA SER A 52 -6.06 -19.52 -19.93
C SER A 52 -6.65 -18.12 -19.77
N LEU A 53 -7.49 -17.89 -18.76
CA LEU A 53 -8.07 -16.58 -18.46
C LEU A 53 -7.22 -15.80 -17.45
N LEU A 54 -6.36 -16.48 -16.67
CA LEU A 54 -5.56 -15.84 -15.64
C LEU A 54 -4.55 -14.85 -16.23
N HIS A 55 -4.38 -13.72 -15.56
CA HIS A 55 -3.47 -12.62 -15.91
C HIS A 55 -3.71 -11.96 -17.27
N ARG A 56 -4.85 -12.26 -17.91
CA ARG A 56 -5.23 -11.58 -19.16
C ARG A 56 -5.87 -10.23 -18.86
N PRO A 57 -5.56 -9.19 -19.64
CA PRO A 57 -6.21 -7.89 -19.53
C PRO A 57 -7.65 -7.98 -20.05
N ALA A 58 -8.56 -7.33 -19.35
CA ALA A 58 -9.98 -7.34 -19.65
C ALA A 58 -10.63 -5.99 -19.35
N PHE A 59 -11.66 -5.67 -20.12
CA PHE A 59 -12.48 -4.46 -19.96
C PHE A 59 -13.92 -4.87 -19.66
N LEU A 60 -14.40 -4.54 -18.46
CA LEU A 60 -15.81 -4.65 -18.08
C LEU A 60 -16.53 -3.41 -18.57
N GLN A 61 -17.31 -3.55 -19.64
CA GLN A 61 -18.11 -2.47 -20.20
C GLN A 61 -19.41 -2.31 -19.40
N LEU A 62 -19.67 -1.11 -18.90
CA LEU A 62 -20.88 -0.76 -18.15
C LEU A 62 -21.87 0.04 -19.01
N SER A 63 -21.38 0.86 -19.93
CA SER A 63 -22.16 1.59 -20.94
C SER A 63 -21.33 1.76 -22.22
N GLU A 64 -21.86 2.43 -23.24
CA GLU A 64 -21.11 2.69 -24.48
C GLU A 64 -19.80 3.47 -24.23
N GLU A 65 -19.79 4.38 -23.24
CA GLU A 65 -18.65 5.25 -22.97
C GLU A 65 -17.91 4.95 -21.65
N HIS A 66 -18.48 4.09 -20.78
CA HIS A 66 -17.93 3.83 -19.44
C HIS A 66 -17.68 2.34 -19.21
N GLY A 67 -16.54 2.06 -18.59
CA GLY A 67 -16.18 0.71 -18.17
C GLY A 67 -14.90 0.69 -17.36
N LEU A 68 -14.56 -0.49 -16.88
CA LEU A 68 -13.45 -0.73 -15.95
C LEU A 68 -12.47 -1.68 -16.61
N HIS A 69 -11.28 -1.15 -16.92
CA HIS A 69 -10.16 -1.98 -17.35
C HIS A 69 -9.49 -2.64 -16.15
N GLY A 70 -8.94 -3.85 -16.30
CA GLY A 70 -8.15 -4.52 -15.29
C GLY A 70 -7.54 -5.82 -15.82
N THR A 71 -6.99 -6.61 -14.92
CA THR A 71 -6.40 -7.92 -15.19
C THR A 71 -7.20 -9.00 -14.47
N LEU A 72 -7.44 -10.13 -15.11
CA LEU A 72 -8.14 -11.26 -14.49
C LEU A 72 -7.23 -11.97 -13.48
N HIS A 73 -7.62 -11.95 -12.21
CA HIS A 73 -6.86 -12.51 -11.09
C HIS A 73 -7.26 -13.95 -10.73
N SER A 74 -8.55 -14.27 -10.88
CA SER A 74 -9.09 -15.60 -10.61
C SER A 74 -10.12 -15.95 -11.68
N ALA A 75 -10.22 -17.24 -12.00
CA ALA A 75 -11.18 -17.77 -12.96
C ALA A 75 -11.65 -19.16 -12.51
N GLY A 76 -12.96 -19.33 -12.45
CA GLY A 76 -13.66 -20.60 -12.25
C GLY A 76 -14.57 -20.91 -13.45
N CYS A 77 -14.93 -22.17 -13.61
CA CYS A 77 -15.82 -22.65 -14.67
C CYS A 77 -16.93 -23.49 -14.07
N GLU A 78 -18.15 -23.28 -14.55
CA GLU A 78 -19.36 -23.98 -14.13
C GLU A 78 -20.15 -24.43 -15.37
N HIS A 79 -20.70 -25.64 -15.33
CA HIS A 79 -21.59 -26.12 -16.39
C HIS A 79 -23.01 -25.56 -16.21
N ARG A 80 -23.55 -24.87 -17.22
CA ARG A 80 -24.87 -24.22 -17.16
C ARG A 80 -25.86 -24.68 -18.25
N GLY A 81 -25.63 -25.85 -18.83
CA GLY A 81 -26.57 -26.51 -19.76
C GLY A 81 -25.97 -26.85 -21.13
N ALA A 82 -26.82 -27.31 -22.05
CA ALA A 82 -26.41 -27.73 -23.39
C ALA A 82 -25.79 -26.55 -24.17
N HIS A 83 -24.50 -26.67 -24.48
CA HIS A 83 -23.68 -25.69 -25.20
C HIS A 83 -23.38 -24.36 -24.50
N ARG A 84 -23.64 -24.25 -23.18
CA ARG A 84 -23.37 -23.02 -22.41
C ARG A 84 -22.52 -23.29 -21.19
N ILE A 85 -21.56 -22.42 -20.97
CA ILE A 85 -20.55 -22.55 -19.93
C ILE A 85 -20.51 -21.25 -19.15
N GLY A 86 -20.72 -21.32 -17.85
CA GLY A 86 -20.58 -20.18 -16.95
C GLY A 86 -19.14 -20.05 -16.50
N TYR A 87 -18.66 -18.82 -16.40
CA TYR A 87 -17.37 -18.51 -15.79
C TYR A 87 -17.57 -17.50 -14.67
N GLN A 88 -16.86 -17.71 -13.57
CA GLN A 88 -16.74 -16.74 -12.48
C GLN A 88 -15.33 -16.20 -12.54
N VAL A 89 -15.18 -14.91 -12.79
CA VAL A 89 -13.87 -14.27 -12.92
C VAL A 89 -13.77 -13.08 -11.98
N VAL A 90 -12.54 -12.80 -11.53
CA VAL A 90 -12.25 -11.65 -10.68
C VAL A 90 -11.35 -10.69 -11.44
N LEU A 91 -11.81 -9.46 -11.64
CA LEU A 91 -11.08 -8.36 -12.27
C LEU A 91 -10.48 -7.44 -11.19
N VAL A 92 -9.19 -7.14 -11.31
CA VAL A 92 -8.42 -6.29 -10.38
C VAL A 92 -7.48 -5.35 -11.16
N PRO A 93 -6.98 -4.25 -10.58
CA PRO A 93 -5.94 -3.44 -11.22
C PRO A 93 -4.60 -4.15 -11.29
N ASP A 94 -3.70 -3.64 -12.12
CA ASP A 94 -2.31 -4.08 -12.18
C ASP A 94 -1.57 -3.81 -10.86
N LEU A 95 -2.01 -2.81 -10.09
CA LEU A 95 -1.50 -2.52 -8.74
C LEU A 95 -1.61 -3.74 -7.80
N GLN A 96 -2.56 -4.65 -8.06
CA GLN A 96 -2.73 -5.90 -7.30
C GLN A 96 -1.48 -6.80 -7.37
N LYS A 97 -0.62 -6.64 -8.39
CA LYS A 97 0.65 -7.38 -8.51
C LYS A 97 1.58 -7.13 -7.32
N LEU A 98 1.46 -6.00 -6.62
CA LEU A 98 2.27 -5.68 -5.44
C LEU A 98 1.85 -6.46 -4.18
N GLU A 99 0.68 -7.11 -4.18
CA GLU A 99 0.21 -7.96 -3.08
C GLU A 99 0.87 -9.34 -3.13
N GLN A 100 2.20 -9.35 -3.03
CA GLN A 100 3.02 -10.55 -2.92
C GLN A 100 3.25 -10.92 -1.44
N GLN A 101 3.97 -12.03 -1.23
CA GLN A 101 4.41 -12.42 0.10
C GLN A 101 5.15 -11.28 0.81
N PRO A 102 4.97 -11.13 2.14
CA PRO A 102 5.67 -10.13 2.92
C PRO A 102 7.18 -10.18 2.77
N ARG A 103 7.83 -9.01 2.78
CA ARG A 103 9.27 -8.86 2.59
C ARG A 103 9.89 -8.01 3.69
N ARG A 104 11.22 -8.16 3.84
CA ARG A 104 12.05 -7.33 4.72
C ARG A 104 13.10 -6.62 3.87
N ARG A 105 13.02 -5.30 3.80
CA ARG A 105 13.90 -4.47 2.96
C ARG A 105 14.18 -3.13 3.63
N VAL A 106 15.30 -2.53 3.24
CA VAL A 106 15.66 -1.18 3.65
C VAL A 106 15.90 -0.36 2.38
N PHE A 107 15.16 0.73 2.24
CA PHE A 107 15.38 1.73 1.21
C PHE A 107 16.19 2.86 1.84
N THR A 108 17.26 3.32 1.19
CA THR A 108 18.14 4.38 1.73
C THR A 108 18.19 5.56 0.78
N ARG A 109 18.18 6.78 1.33
CA ARG A 109 18.31 8.04 0.57
C ARG A 109 17.29 8.21 -0.58
N LEU A 110 16.08 7.67 -0.43
CA LEU A 110 14.98 7.79 -1.39
C LEU A 110 13.84 8.62 -0.80
N SER A 111 13.21 9.46 -1.62
CA SER A 111 11.95 10.11 -1.24
C SER A 111 10.79 9.10 -1.29
N VAL A 112 9.65 9.43 -0.68
CA VAL A 112 8.48 8.57 -0.74
C VAL A 112 8.04 8.32 -2.20
N PRO A 113 7.92 9.32 -3.08
CA PRO A 113 7.64 9.10 -4.50
C PRO A 113 8.65 8.17 -5.19
N ASP A 114 9.96 8.30 -4.90
CA ASP A 114 10.98 7.42 -5.48
C ASP A 114 10.79 5.96 -5.04
N ILE A 115 10.44 5.75 -3.76
CA ILE A 115 10.13 4.40 -3.24
C ILE A 115 8.89 3.85 -3.97
N LEU A 116 7.82 4.65 -4.10
CA LEU A 116 6.61 4.23 -4.80
C LEU A 116 6.92 3.84 -6.25
N GLU A 117 7.63 4.68 -7.00
CA GLU A 117 8.03 4.39 -8.38
C GLU A 117 8.86 3.11 -8.50
N ARG A 118 9.81 2.90 -7.57
CA ARG A 118 10.62 1.68 -7.51
C ARG A 118 9.76 0.44 -7.31
N LEU A 119 8.79 0.47 -6.39
CA LEU A 119 7.87 -0.64 -6.16
C LEU A 119 7.06 -0.97 -7.42
N LEU A 120 6.50 0.05 -8.09
CA LEU A 120 5.71 -0.14 -9.31
C LEU A 120 6.56 -0.73 -10.45
N THR A 121 7.78 -0.23 -10.61
CA THR A 121 8.72 -0.68 -11.66
C THR A 121 9.23 -2.11 -11.41
N GLU A 122 9.55 -2.46 -10.17
CA GLU A 122 10.00 -3.82 -9.80
C GLU A 122 8.93 -4.88 -10.08
N HIS A 123 7.64 -4.51 -9.95
CA HIS A 123 6.49 -5.36 -10.30
C HIS A 123 6.06 -5.26 -11.78
N ARG A 124 6.87 -4.59 -12.61
CA ARG A 124 6.68 -4.47 -14.07
C ARG A 124 5.32 -3.86 -14.45
N LEU A 125 4.87 -2.86 -13.69
CA LEU A 125 3.77 -2.03 -14.16
C LEU A 125 4.25 -1.24 -15.40
N PRO A 126 3.41 -1.10 -16.44
CA PRO A 126 3.77 -0.32 -17.61
C PRO A 126 4.01 1.14 -17.22
N ALA A 127 4.98 1.80 -17.87
CA ALA A 127 5.32 3.20 -17.56
C ALA A 127 4.15 4.18 -17.76
N HIS A 128 3.21 3.85 -18.66
CA HIS A 128 1.98 4.61 -18.87
C HIS A 128 0.84 4.19 -17.92
N GLY A 129 1.04 3.18 -17.08
CA GLY A 129 0.05 2.65 -16.13
C GLY A 129 0.05 3.34 -14.78
N PHE A 130 0.95 4.29 -14.53
CA PHE A 130 0.94 5.13 -13.33
C PHE A 130 1.36 6.57 -13.63
N ARG A 131 0.88 7.52 -12.82
CA ARG A 131 1.19 8.95 -12.91
C ARG A 131 1.32 9.55 -11.51
N PHE A 132 2.27 10.47 -11.33
CA PHE A 132 2.46 11.21 -10.08
C PHE A 132 2.15 12.70 -10.29
N ASP A 133 1.01 13.15 -9.78
CA ASP A 133 0.54 14.54 -9.80
C ASP A 133 0.77 15.17 -8.42
N LEU A 134 2.04 15.19 -7.99
CA LEU A 134 2.48 15.62 -6.64
C LEU A 134 3.06 17.04 -6.69
N THR A 135 2.22 18.02 -7.02
CA THR A 135 2.67 19.39 -7.33
C THR A 135 2.74 20.32 -6.12
N VAL A 136 2.01 20.00 -5.05
CA VAL A 136 1.85 20.89 -3.88
C VAL A 136 2.78 20.52 -2.74
N GLY A 137 2.97 19.23 -2.52
CA GLY A 137 3.71 18.65 -1.41
C GLY A 137 5.21 18.71 -1.59
N TYR A 138 5.91 18.73 -0.46
CA TYR A 138 7.34 18.58 -0.35
C TYR A 138 7.68 17.17 0.17
N TYR A 139 8.49 16.43 -0.59
CA TYR A 139 8.83 15.03 -0.31
C TYR A 139 10.36 14.87 -0.25
N PRO A 140 11.01 15.19 0.88
CA PRO A 140 12.45 15.07 1.00
C PRO A 140 12.89 13.59 0.97
N PRO A 141 14.08 13.29 0.43
CA PRO A 141 14.70 11.97 0.58
C PRO A 141 14.80 11.59 2.05
N ARG A 142 14.27 10.42 2.41
CA ARG A 142 14.41 9.86 3.76
C ARG A 142 15.82 9.29 3.92
N PRO A 143 16.47 9.44 5.10
CA PRO A 143 17.74 8.77 5.36
C PRO A 143 17.62 7.26 5.09
N PHE A 144 16.51 6.68 5.54
CA PHE A 144 16.10 5.33 5.21
C PHE A 144 14.57 5.15 5.40
N CYS A 145 14.03 4.06 4.87
CA CYS A 145 12.69 3.57 5.10
C CYS A 145 12.75 2.05 5.18
N ILE A 146 12.22 1.46 6.26
CA ILE A 146 12.21 0.01 6.45
C ILE A 146 10.85 -0.54 6.05
N GLN A 147 10.89 -1.62 5.27
CA GLN A 147 9.77 -2.52 5.04
C GLN A 147 10.01 -3.76 5.91
N TYR A 148 9.07 -4.06 6.81
CA TYR A 148 9.23 -5.19 7.75
C TYR A 148 7.96 -6.04 7.80
N ASP A 149 8.07 -7.28 7.30
CA ASP A 149 6.98 -8.26 7.28
C ASP A 149 5.66 -7.71 6.71
N GLU A 150 5.78 -6.82 5.72
CA GLU A 150 4.66 -6.26 4.97
C GLU A 150 4.85 -6.51 3.46
N SER A 151 3.76 -6.65 2.71
CA SER A 151 3.82 -6.75 1.25
C SER A 151 4.21 -5.40 0.63
N ASP A 152 4.65 -5.42 -0.64
CA ASP A 152 4.98 -4.19 -1.36
C ASP A 152 3.74 -3.27 -1.51
N LEU A 153 2.53 -3.86 -1.61
CA LEU A 153 1.28 -3.12 -1.61
C LEU A 153 0.97 -2.48 -0.24
N ALA A 154 1.21 -3.21 0.86
CA ALA A 154 1.01 -2.69 2.21
C ALA A 154 1.96 -1.51 2.50
N LEU A 155 3.23 -1.63 2.10
CA LEU A 155 4.19 -0.53 2.17
C LEU A 155 3.71 0.69 1.37
N LEU A 156 3.27 0.48 0.14
CA LEU A 156 2.74 1.55 -0.71
C LEU A 156 1.57 2.27 -0.05
N HIS A 157 0.61 1.53 0.50
CA HIS A 157 -0.52 2.09 1.22
C HIS A 157 -0.07 2.89 2.44
N ARG A 158 0.81 2.31 3.28
CA ARG A 158 1.34 2.96 4.48
C ARG A 158 2.05 4.27 4.14
N LEU A 159 2.89 4.30 3.10
CA LEU A 159 3.59 5.51 2.68
C LEU A 159 2.64 6.58 2.13
N CYS A 160 1.65 6.17 1.33
CA CYS A 160 0.60 7.08 0.86
C CYS A 160 -0.19 7.66 2.03
N GLU A 161 -0.53 6.84 3.02
CA GLU A 161 -1.22 7.24 4.23
C GLU A 161 -0.38 8.19 5.11
N GLU A 162 0.89 7.85 5.39
CA GLU A 162 1.80 8.67 6.19
C GLU A 162 1.99 10.07 5.60
N GLU A 163 2.20 10.13 4.27
CA GLU A 163 2.39 11.40 3.58
C GLU A 163 1.07 12.07 3.19
N GLY A 164 -0.08 11.40 3.25
CA GLY A 164 -1.34 11.96 2.78
C GLY A 164 -1.47 12.08 1.25
N ILE A 165 -0.76 11.22 0.51
CA ILE A 165 -0.92 11.04 -0.93
C ILE A 165 -2.18 10.21 -1.17
N HIS A 166 -3.11 10.73 -1.95
CA HIS A 166 -4.26 9.96 -2.38
C HIS A 166 -4.01 9.35 -3.76
N TYR A 167 -4.71 8.27 -4.09
CA TYR A 167 -4.68 7.73 -5.44
C TYR A 167 -6.05 7.24 -5.90
N HIS A 168 -6.26 7.30 -7.22
CA HIS A 168 -7.45 6.83 -7.90
C HIS A 168 -7.07 6.17 -9.24
N PHE A 169 -8.04 5.57 -9.93
CA PHE A 169 -7.82 4.91 -11.21
C PHE A 169 -8.57 5.64 -12.34
N GLU A 170 -7.86 5.90 -13.43
CA GLU A 170 -8.44 6.35 -14.69
C GLU A 170 -8.49 5.15 -15.65
N HIS A 171 -9.68 4.80 -16.14
CA HIS A 171 -9.88 3.65 -17.02
C HIS A 171 -10.03 4.07 -18.48
N ARG A 172 -9.47 3.26 -19.38
CA ARG A 172 -9.64 3.32 -20.83
C ARG A 172 -9.89 1.91 -21.35
N PRO A 173 -10.50 1.73 -22.53
CA PRO A 173 -10.71 0.39 -23.10
C PRO A 173 -9.44 -0.45 -23.25
N ASP A 174 -8.29 0.20 -23.45
CA ASP A 174 -6.99 -0.39 -23.71
C ASP A 174 -6.05 -0.44 -22.48
N GLY A 175 -6.44 0.15 -21.35
CA GLY A 175 -5.55 0.31 -20.20
C GLY A 175 -6.19 1.00 -19.00
N HIS A 176 -5.51 0.97 -17.86
CA HIS A 176 -5.85 1.85 -16.72
C HIS A 176 -4.58 2.52 -16.20
N VAL A 177 -4.75 3.68 -15.59
CA VAL A 177 -3.68 4.46 -14.98
C VAL A 177 -3.99 4.67 -13.51
N VAL A 178 -3.06 4.30 -12.62
CA VAL A 178 -3.13 4.71 -11.21
C VAL A 178 -2.51 6.11 -11.07
N VAL A 179 -3.30 7.07 -10.59
CA VAL A 179 -2.87 8.46 -10.43
C VAL A 179 -2.65 8.73 -8.96
N PHE A 180 -1.40 8.99 -8.57
CA PHE A 180 -1.02 9.43 -7.22
C PHE A 180 -1.01 10.95 -7.18
N ALA A 181 -1.78 11.56 -6.28
CA ALA A 181 -1.93 12.99 -6.19
C ALA A 181 -1.93 13.47 -4.73
N ASP A 182 -1.65 14.76 -4.54
CA ASP A 182 -1.64 15.39 -3.22
C ASP A 182 -2.55 16.63 -3.11
N ASP A 183 -3.21 16.98 -4.21
CA ASP A 183 -4.16 18.07 -4.31
C ASP A 183 -5.48 17.57 -4.93
N SER A 184 -6.58 18.16 -4.47
CA SER A 184 -7.92 17.78 -4.93
C SER A 184 -8.13 18.11 -6.41
N LEU A 185 -7.43 19.10 -6.98
CA LEU A 185 -7.55 19.48 -8.39
C LEU A 185 -7.12 18.39 -9.38
N SER A 186 -6.31 17.41 -8.95
CA SER A 186 -5.90 16.27 -9.76
C SER A 186 -7.00 15.20 -9.89
N LEU A 187 -8.14 15.37 -9.21
CA LEU A 187 -9.28 14.45 -9.29
C LEU A 187 -10.09 14.66 -10.60
N PRO A 188 -10.74 13.61 -11.13
CA PRO A 188 -11.47 13.70 -12.39
C PRO A 188 -12.60 14.74 -12.41
N GLN A 189 -12.53 15.67 -13.37
CA GLN A 189 -13.52 16.72 -13.64
C GLN A 189 -14.24 16.47 -14.98
N PRO A 190 -15.40 17.12 -15.25
CA PRO A 190 -16.23 17.95 -14.36
C PRO A 190 -17.13 17.11 -13.42
N PRO A 191 -17.83 17.75 -12.46
CA PRO A 191 -18.85 17.07 -11.64
C PRO A 191 -20.01 16.51 -12.47
N ILE A 192 -20.53 15.37 -12.03
CA ILE A 192 -21.66 14.67 -12.66
C ILE A 192 -22.94 15.10 -11.94
N PRO A 193 -23.85 15.85 -12.61
CA PRO A 193 -25.15 16.20 -12.03
C PRO A 193 -26.06 14.98 -12.01
N VAL A 194 -26.57 14.62 -10.83
CA VAL A 194 -27.54 13.54 -10.66
C VAL A 194 -28.73 14.04 -9.83
N PRO A 195 -29.97 13.97 -10.35
CA PRO A 195 -31.15 14.38 -9.61
C PRO A 195 -31.54 13.34 -8.56
N PHE A 196 -32.06 13.81 -7.43
CA PHE A 196 -32.65 12.96 -6.41
C PHE A 196 -34.11 12.61 -6.75
N SER A 197 -34.42 11.32 -6.80
CA SER A 197 -35.77 10.82 -7.06
C SER A 197 -36.02 9.52 -6.29
N PRO A 198 -36.79 9.55 -5.19
CA PRO A 198 -36.99 8.37 -4.34
C PRO A 198 -37.83 7.27 -5.01
N GLU A 199 -38.68 7.62 -5.99
CA GLU A 199 -39.64 6.71 -6.62
C GLU A 199 -39.13 6.12 -7.94
N ASN A 200 -37.89 6.39 -8.37
CA ASN A 200 -37.36 6.04 -9.70
C ASN A 200 -38.38 6.36 -10.82
N ALA A 201 -39.06 7.51 -10.70
CA ALA A 201 -40.15 7.89 -11.59
C ALA A 201 -39.65 8.36 -12.98
N THR A 202 -38.35 8.62 -13.10
CA THR A 202 -37.71 9.08 -14.35
C THR A 202 -36.93 7.95 -15.01
N ARG A 203 -36.79 8.04 -16.34
CA ARG A 203 -35.98 7.10 -17.14
C ARG A 203 -34.48 7.42 -17.12
N ALA A 204 -34.10 8.55 -16.53
CA ALA A 204 -32.74 9.02 -16.37
C ALA A 204 -32.13 8.46 -15.07
N PRO A 205 -30.80 8.37 -14.95
CA PRO A 205 -30.16 7.93 -13.72
C PRO A 205 -30.43 8.93 -12.58
N THR A 206 -30.75 8.41 -11.40
CA THR A 206 -31.15 9.18 -10.22
C THR A 206 -30.47 8.69 -8.94
N LEU A 207 -30.55 9.52 -7.91
CA LEU A 207 -30.22 9.17 -6.53
C LEU A 207 -31.53 8.76 -5.83
N SER A 208 -31.60 7.54 -5.32
CA SER A 208 -32.80 7.02 -4.66
C SER A 208 -32.82 7.30 -3.16
N THR A 209 -31.65 7.25 -2.52
CA THR A 209 -31.49 7.46 -1.07
C THR A 209 -30.24 8.25 -0.79
N LEU A 210 -30.31 9.18 0.17
CA LEU A 210 -29.17 9.92 0.71
C LEU A 210 -29.29 10.01 2.24
N PHE A 211 -28.18 9.79 2.91
CA PHE A 211 -28.03 9.87 4.36
C PHE A 211 -26.82 10.74 4.68
N LEU A 212 -27.01 11.80 5.48
CA LEU A 212 -25.93 12.69 5.90
C LEU A 212 -25.53 12.34 7.34
N ARG A 213 -24.29 11.93 7.52
CA ARG A 213 -23.69 11.65 8.83
C ARG A 213 -22.70 12.75 9.22
N HIS A 214 -22.73 13.13 10.49
CA HIS A 214 -21.68 13.92 11.12
C HIS A 214 -21.06 13.11 12.25
N ASP A 215 -19.76 12.88 12.15
CA ASP A 215 -19.01 12.15 13.19
C ASP A 215 -18.15 13.13 14.00
N PRO A 216 -18.04 12.95 15.32
CA PRO A 216 -17.19 13.81 16.14
C PRO A 216 -15.72 13.61 15.73
N VAL A 217 -15.02 14.73 15.53
CA VAL A 217 -13.58 14.70 15.32
C VAL A 217 -12.89 14.45 16.65
N THR A 218 -12.49 13.22 16.91
CA THR A 218 -11.60 12.93 18.05
C THR A 218 -10.20 13.39 17.67
N ALA A 219 -9.71 14.44 18.32
CA ALA A 219 -8.33 14.88 18.18
C ALA A 219 -7.40 13.75 18.64
N GLN A 220 -6.84 13.00 17.70
CA GLN A 220 -5.78 12.05 18.02
C GLN A 220 -4.51 12.85 18.28
N VAL A 221 -4.14 12.96 19.55
CA VAL A 221 -2.82 13.41 19.97
C VAL A 221 -1.86 12.25 19.72
N SER A 222 -1.08 12.32 18.65
CA SER A 222 0.05 11.39 18.51
C SER A 222 1.07 11.74 19.59
N PRO A 223 1.49 10.79 20.45
CA PRO A 223 2.56 11.07 21.39
C PRO A 223 3.84 11.33 20.61
N THR A 224 4.30 12.58 20.57
CA THR A 224 5.63 12.90 20.04
C THR A 224 6.66 12.35 21.01
N VAL A 225 7.25 11.20 20.69
CA VAL A 225 8.41 10.69 21.44
C VAL A 225 9.59 11.59 21.11
N ARG A 226 9.99 12.40 22.09
CA ARG A 226 11.07 13.38 21.94
C ARG A 226 12.41 12.67 21.77
N GLU A 227 13.12 12.98 20.69
CA GLU A 227 14.54 12.69 20.62
C GLU A 227 15.31 13.59 21.60
N ARG A 228 16.22 13.00 22.37
CA ARG A 228 17.00 13.70 23.39
C ARG A 228 17.93 14.72 22.68
N GLY A 229 17.56 16.00 22.71
CA GLY A 229 18.30 17.08 22.05
C GLY A 229 17.45 18.04 21.20
N GLN A 230 16.18 17.73 20.94
CA GLN A 230 15.26 18.65 20.26
C GLN A 230 14.49 19.50 21.28
N PRO A 231 14.49 20.85 21.19
CA PRO A 231 13.64 21.69 22.03
C PRO A 231 12.16 21.51 21.63
N GLY A 232 11.27 21.57 22.62
CA GLY A 232 9.84 21.27 22.45
C GLY A 232 9.13 22.19 21.47
N SER A 233 8.32 21.62 20.59
CA SER A 233 7.27 22.34 19.87
C SER A 233 6.19 22.72 20.89
N ASP A 234 5.90 24.01 21.01
CA ASP A 234 4.70 24.45 21.70
C ASP A 234 3.47 23.99 20.90
N ASP A 235 2.52 23.35 21.58
CA ASP A 235 1.18 23.04 21.07
C ASP A 235 0.40 24.36 20.87
N ALA A 236 0.71 25.08 19.79
CA ALA A 236 -0.06 26.22 19.38
C ALA A 236 -1.24 25.75 18.51
N ALA A 237 -2.45 25.84 19.07
CA ALA A 237 -3.70 25.63 18.36
C ALA A 237 -3.73 26.44 17.05
N ALA A 238 -3.97 25.76 15.92
CA ALA A 238 -3.86 26.28 14.56
C ALA A 238 -4.87 27.39 14.15
N ASN A 239 -5.55 28.03 15.10
CA ASN A 239 -6.52 29.10 14.83
C ASN A 239 -6.00 30.51 15.16
N HIS A 240 -4.76 30.66 15.61
CA HIS A 240 -4.14 31.98 15.76
C HIS A 240 -3.22 32.23 14.57
N ALA A 241 -3.40 33.38 13.89
CA ALA A 241 -2.41 33.89 12.95
C ALA A 241 -1.07 34.03 13.70
N VAL A 242 -0.17 33.08 13.48
CA VAL A 242 1.12 33.00 14.16
C VAL A 242 1.96 34.19 13.72
N THR A 243 1.87 35.27 14.49
CA THR A 243 2.80 36.39 14.42
C THR A 243 3.98 36.00 15.29
N GLY A 244 5.01 35.40 14.67
CA GLY A 244 6.26 35.04 15.34
C GLY A 244 6.56 33.54 15.34
N VAL A 245 6.99 33.01 14.20
CA VAL A 245 7.72 31.73 14.16
C VAL A 245 9.09 31.98 14.77
N ILE A 246 9.34 31.46 15.98
CA ILE A 246 10.71 31.36 16.50
C ILE A 246 11.36 30.22 15.70
N PRO A 247 12.37 30.46 14.86
CA PRO A 247 12.99 29.41 14.10
C PRO A 247 13.64 28.39 15.05
N LEU A 248 13.28 27.11 14.88
CA LEU A 248 13.95 25.97 15.49
C LEU A 248 15.45 26.05 15.18
N ARG A 249 16.27 26.49 16.15
CA ARG A 249 17.73 26.54 16.02
C ARG A 249 18.24 25.10 15.87
N GLY A 250 18.60 24.73 14.63
CA GLY A 250 19.31 23.49 14.32
C GLY A 250 18.62 22.55 13.34
N CYS A 251 17.34 22.76 13.00
CA CYS A 251 16.69 21.98 11.95
C CYS A 251 16.98 22.63 10.58
N PRO A 252 17.46 21.90 9.56
CA PRO A 252 17.57 22.45 8.22
C PRO A 252 16.17 22.92 7.77
N PRO A 253 16.06 24.03 7.02
CA PRO A 253 14.77 24.64 6.66
C PRO A 253 13.83 23.67 5.93
N THR A 254 14.38 22.65 5.26
CA THR A 254 13.66 21.58 4.57
C THR A 254 12.99 20.59 5.51
N GLY A 255 13.60 20.26 6.65
CA GLY A 255 13.03 19.37 7.67
C GLY A 255 11.81 19.99 8.35
N GLN A 256 11.89 21.30 8.63
CA GLN A 256 10.77 22.05 9.18
C GLN A 256 9.56 22.06 8.25
N ARG A 257 9.79 22.32 6.95
CA ARG A 257 8.72 22.34 5.94
C ARG A 257 7.97 21.01 5.85
N HIS A 258 8.68 19.88 5.90
CA HIS A 258 8.06 18.56 5.87
C HIS A 258 7.26 18.26 7.15
N ALA A 259 7.78 18.66 8.32
CA ALA A 259 7.06 18.52 9.59
C ALA A 259 5.75 19.34 9.61
N ASP A 260 5.81 20.60 9.19
CA ASP A 260 4.64 21.48 9.12
C ASP A 260 3.58 20.91 8.15
N GLN A 261 4.01 20.38 7.01
CA GLN A 261 3.14 19.68 6.05
C GLN A 261 2.45 18.48 6.68
N ARG A 262 3.17 17.61 7.41
CA ARG A 262 2.58 16.43 8.06
C ARG A 262 1.55 16.84 9.11
N SER A 263 1.84 17.85 9.92
CA SER A 263 0.90 18.40 10.91
C SER A 263 -0.36 18.96 10.24
N ARG A 264 -0.21 19.70 9.14
CA ARG A 264 -1.36 20.19 8.35
C ARG A 264 -2.20 19.05 7.79
N ARG A 265 -1.57 18.04 7.17
CA ARG A 265 -2.26 16.88 6.58
C ARG A 265 -2.96 16.02 7.62
N GLN A 266 -2.44 15.94 8.85
CA GLN A 266 -3.11 15.29 9.98
C GLN A 266 -4.43 15.99 10.34
N MET A 267 -4.46 17.33 10.36
CA MET A 267 -5.68 18.09 10.60
C MET A 267 -6.68 17.95 9.44
N GLU A 268 -6.20 17.97 8.19
CA GLU A 268 -7.04 17.75 7.00
C GLU A 268 -7.72 16.36 7.03
N ARG A 269 -6.98 15.31 7.40
CA ARG A 269 -7.51 13.95 7.59
C ARG A 269 -8.60 13.87 8.65
N GLN A 270 -8.44 14.60 9.75
CA GLN A 270 -9.45 14.68 10.80
C GLN A 270 -10.75 15.32 10.29
N ARG A 271 -10.66 16.32 9.40
CA ARG A 271 -11.82 16.98 8.78
C ARG A 271 -12.56 16.08 7.77
N CYS A 272 -11.86 15.19 7.07
CA CYS A 272 -12.49 14.26 6.12
C CYS A 272 -13.60 13.41 6.74
N HIS A 273 -13.47 13.06 8.03
CA HIS A 273 -14.42 12.20 8.73
C HIS A 273 -15.59 12.98 9.36
N TYR A 274 -15.54 14.32 9.39
CA TYR A 274 -16.54 15.10 10.11
C TYR A 274 -17.91 15.08 9.44
N ARG A 275 -17.96 15.09 8.10
CA ARG A 275 -19.19 15.18 7.31
C ARG A 275 -19.08 14.25 6.11
N CYS A 276 -19.95 13.26 6.03
CA CYS A 276 -20.02 12.34 4.90
C CYS A 276 -21.47 12.05 4.53
N ILE A 277 -21.71 11.79 3.25
CA ILE A 277 -22.98 11.26 2.76
C ILE A 277 -22.83 9.81 2.35
N GLU A 278 -23.87 9.03 2.59
CA GLU A 278 -24.04 7.69 2.08
C GLU A 278 -25.31 7.65 1.24
N GLY A 279 -25.26 6.98 0.10
CA GLY A 279 -26.37 7.01 -0.83
C GLY A 279 -26.43 5.84 -1.77
N ARG A 280 -27.55 5.74 -2.48
CA ARG A 280 -27.79 4.76 -3.54
C ARG A 280 -28.15 5.45 -4.83
N SER A 281 -27.58 4.98 -5.93
CA SER A 281 -27.84 5.48 -7.29
C SER A 281 -27.95 4.33 -8.28
N ASP A 282 -28.54 4.59 -9.44
CA ASP A 282 -28.47 3.76 -10.64
C ASP A 282 -27.59 4.40 -11.75
N CYS A 283 -26.83 5.46 -11.42
CA CYS A 283 -25.93 6.12 -12.35
C CYS A 283 -24.65 5.30 -12.62
N LEU A 284 -24.47 4.84 -13.86
CA LEU A 284 -23.32 4.04 -14.31
C LEU A 284 -22.01 4.84 -14.41
N GLN A 285 -22.09 6.17 -14.43
CA GLN A 285 -20.94 7.06 -14.62
C GLN A 285 -20.21 7.38 -13.31
N LEU A 286 -20.81 7.05 -12.16
CA LEU A 286 -20.19 7.30 -10.86
C LEU A 286 -19.00 6.36 -10.68
N LEU A 287 -17.85 6.94 -10.40
CA LEU A 287 -16.62 6.24 -10.08
C LEU A 287 -15.92 6.88 -8.86
N SER A 288 -15.08 6.11 -8.17
CA SER A 288 -14.30 6.62 -7.04
C SER A 288 -13.35 7.75 -7.51
N GLY A 289 -13.28 8.83 -6.75
CA GLY A 289 -12.56 10.05 -7.11
C GLY A 289 -13.33 11.03 -8.00
N ARG A 290 -14.48 10.67 -8.58
CA ARG A 290 -15.35 11.62 -9.31
C ARG A 290 -16.11 12.53 -8.35
N LEU A 291 -16.49 13.69 -8.87
CA LEU A 291 -17.38 14.64 -8.19
C LEU A 291 -18.83 14.37 -8.57
N LEU A 292 -19.68 14.17 -7.57
CA LEU A 292 -21.13 14.08 -7.68
C LEU A 292 -21.73 15.45 -7.35
N GLN A 293 -22.51 16.00 -8.28
CA GLN A 293 -23.35 17.17 -8.04
C GLN A 293 -24.78 16.68 -7.78
N VAL A 294 -25.23 16.74 -6.54
CA VAL A 294 -26.62 16.38 -6.19
C VAL A 294 -27.53 17.54 -6.59
N THR A 295 -28.66 17.20 -7.21
CA THR A 295 -29.70 18.16 -7.63
C THR A 295 -31.07 17.69 -7.17
N ASP A 296 -32.01 18.63 -7.01
CA ASP A 296 -33.43 18.37 -6.70
C ASP A 296 -33.71 17.61 -5.39
N HIS A 297 -32.77 17.57 -4.44
CA HIS A 297 -33.03 17.02 -3.12
C HIS A 297 -33.89 17.99 -2.27
N PRO A 298 -34.93 17.52 -1.57
CA PRO A 298 -35.84 18.38 -0.79
C PRO A 298 -35.13 19.11 0.36
N VAL A 299 -34.10 18.48 0.95
CA VAL A 299 -33.23 19.11 1.94
C VAL A 299 -32.06 19.76 1.22
N GLY A 300 -31.99 21.10 1.23
CA GLY A 300 -31.00 21.88 0.50
C GLY A 300 -29.54 21.59 0.84
N ALA A 301 -29.25 21.11 2.05
CA ALA A 301 -27.89 20.76 2.48
C ALA A 301 -27.25 19.60 1.68
N PHE A 302 -28.05 18.81 0.95
CA PHE A 302 -27.55 17.78 0.06
C PHE A 302 -27.22 18.30 -1.34
N ASN A 303 -27.85 19.38 -1.80
CA ASN A 303 -27.69 19.94 -3.16
C ASN A 303 -26.35 20.69 -3.30
N ASP A 304 -25.26 19.94 -3.18
CA ASP A 304 -23.88 20.41 -3.15
C ASP A 304 -22.98 19.44 -3.96
N GLN A 305 -21.70 19.74 -4.01
CA GLN A 305 -20.67 18.91 -4.63
C GLN A 305 -20.03 17.96 -3.62
N TRP A 306 -20.04 16.68 -3.96
CA TRP A 306 -19.56 15.61 -3.11
C TRP A 306 -18.51 14.79 -3.86
N LEU A 307 -17.33 14.66 -3.26
CA LEU A 307 -16.27 13.78 -3.74
C LEU A 307 -16.59 12.34 -3.34
N ILE A 308 -16.75 11.47 -4.33
CA ILE A 308 -17.04 10.06 -4.06
C ILE A 308 -15.76 9.35 -3.62
N THR A 309 -15.79 8.82 -2.40
CA THR A 309 -14.64 8.17 -1.75
C THR A 309 -14.67 6.65 -1.89
N GLU A 310 -15.86 6.05 -1.94
CA GLU A 310 -16.09 4.61 -2.01
C GLU A 310 -17.38 4.31 -2.78
N LEU A 311 -17.37 3.28 -3.63
CA LEU A 311 -18.56 2.76 -4.32
C LEU A 311 -18.59 1.24 -4.29
N ARG A 312 -19.79 0.70 -4.20
CA ARG A 312 -20.11 -0.71 -4.40
C ARG A 312 -21.07 -0.82 -5.57
N HIS A 313 -20.67 -1.52 -6.61
CA HIS A 313 -21.46 -1.70 -7.82
C HIS A 313 -22.14 -3.06 -7.81
N GLN A 314 -23.41 -3.10 -8.21
CA GLN A 314 -24.14 -4.33 -8.44
C GLN A 314 -24.90 -4.21 -9.75
N GLY A 315 -24.58 -5.09 -10.69
CA GLY A 315 -25.28 -5.17 -11.97
C GLY A 315 -25.77 -6.57 -12.24
N GLN A 316 -26.99 -6.67 -12.75
CA GLN A 316 -27.57 -7.92 -13.22
C GLN A 316 -28.31 -7.65 -14.54
N GLN A 317 -28.10 -8.52 -15.53
CA GLN A 317 -28.86 -8.49 -16.77
C GLN A 317 -29.65 -9.80 -16.96
N PRO A 318 -30.85 -9.72 -17.55
CA PRO A 318 -31.66 -10.89 -17.81
C PRO A 318 -30.93 -11.81 -18.80
N SER A 319 -31.03 -13.10 -18.54
CA SER A 319 -30.44 -14.13 -19.38
C SER A 319 -31.50 -15.10 -19.86
N ILE A 320 -31.30 -15.68 -21.03
CA ILE A 320 -32.13 -16.76 -21.56
C ILE A 320 -32.18 -17.96 -20.59
N LEU A 321 -31.15 -18.10 -19.72
CA LEU A 321 -31.07 -19.14 -18.70
C LEU A 321 -31.95 -18.87 -17.46
N ASP A 322 -32.32 -17.62 -17.21
CA ASP A 322 -33.15 -17.24 -16.07
C ASP A 322 -34.27 -16.29 -16.53
N PRO A 323 -35.33 -16.84 -17.16
CA PRO A 323 -36.47 -16.06 -17.65
C PRO A 323 -37.31 -15.45 -16.53
N MET A 324 -37.06 -15.84 -15.26
CA MET A 324 -37.71 -15.28 -14.07
C MET A 324 -36.90 -14.15 -13.43
N SER A 325 -35.69 -13.86 -13.94
CA SER A 325 -34.87 -12.76 -13.43
C SER A 325 -35.55 -11.40 -13.65
N THR A 326 -35.39 -10.53 -12.67
CA THR A 326 -35.91 -9.16 -12.69
C THR A 326 -35.35 -8.37 -13.88
N PRO A 327 -36.04 -7.30 -14.35
CA PRO A 327 -35.51 -6.46 -15.41
C PRO A 327 -34.14 -5.90 -15.03
N ARG A 328 -33.33 -5.62 -16.05
CA ARG A 328 -31.98 -5.02 -15.96
C ARG A 328 -31.90 -4.10 -14.75
N ARG A 329 -31.03 -4.45 -13.79
CA ARG A 329 -30.88 -3.67 -12.57
C ARG A 329 -29.40 -3.43 -12.33
N TYR A 330 -28.99 -2.20 -12.57
CA TYR A 330 -27.77 -1.68 -12.00
C TYR A 330 -28.13 -0.77 -10.84
N HIS A 331 -27.36 -0.88 -9.77
CA HIS A 331 -27.33 0.12 -8.71
C HIS A 331 -25.93 0.17 -8.12
N ASN A 332 -25.62 1.29 -7.49
CA ASN A 332 -24.45 1.45 -6.67
C ASN A 332 -24.84 2.02 -5.30
N ASP A 333 -24.11 1.59 -4.28
CA ASP A 333 -24.10 2.21 -2.96
C ASP A 333 -22.77 2.97 -2.84
N PHE A 334 -22.81 4.25 -2.48
CA PHE A 334 -21.63 5.11 -2.43
C PHE A 334 -21.49 5.85 -1.12
N THR A 335 -20.24 6.23 -0.80
CA THR A 335 -19.89 7.13 0.29
C THR A 335 -19.11 8.30 -0.28
N ALA A 336 -19.51 9.52 0.06
CA ALA A 336 -18.88 10.74 -0.42
C ALA A 336 -18.67 11.77 0.70
N GLN A 337 -17.68 12.64 0.51
CA GLN A 337 -17.38 13.76 1.42
C GLN A 337 -17.56 15.10 0.68
N PRO A 338 -17.75 16.23 1.38
CA PRO A 338 -17.81 17.53 0.73
C PRO A 338 -16.56 17.82 -0.11
N TRP A 339 -16.74 18.30 -1.34
CA TRP A 339 -15.63 18.65 -2.23
C TRP A 339 -14.70 19.72 -1.63
N SER A 340 -15.26 20.65 -0.85
CA SER A 340 -14.49 21.70 -0.16
C SER A 340 -13.49 21.18 0.87
N THR A 341 -13.58 19.90 1.24
CA THR A 341 -12.67 19.26 2.20
C THR A 341 -11.61 18.49 1.44
N GLU A 342 -10.36 18.91 1.59
CA GLU A 342 -9.19 18.21 1.04
C GLU A 342 -9.17 16.73 1.46
N PHE A 343 -9.26 15.82 0.49
CA PHE A 343 -9.20 14.40 0.79
C PHE A 343 -7.80 13.99 1.26
N ARG A 344 -7.74 13.34 2.42
CA ARG A 344 -6.53 12.68 2.91
C ARG A 344 -6.89 11.24 3.28
N PRO A 345 -6.10 10.25 2.82
CA PRO A 345 -6.38 8.87 3.15
C PRO A 345 -6.33 8.65 4.67
N PRO A 346 -7.26 7.85 5.22
CA PRO A 346 -7.22 7.44 6.63
C PRO A 346 -6.00 6.56 6.89
N LEU A 347 -5.43 6.62 8.10
CA LEU A 347 -4.33 5.74 8.54
C LEU A 347 -4.87 4.35 8.86
N ARG A 348 -5.08 3.51 7.84
CA ARG A 348 -5.62 2.15 7.96
C ARG A 348 -4.50 1.12 8.09
N GLN A 349 -3.36 1.35 7.44
CA GLN A 349 -2.21 0.48 7.55
C GLN A 349 -1.46 0.75 8.84
N PRO A 350 -1.37 -0.22 9.77
CA PRO A 350 -0.55 -0.06 10.95
C PRO A 350 0.91 0.01 10.53
N ARG A 351 1.68 0.88 11.19
CA ARG A 351 3.14 0.85 11.05
C ARG A 351 3.67 -0.48 11.60
N PRO A 352 4.51 -1.22 10.85
CA PRO A 352 5.01 -2.50 11.32
C PRO A 352 5.91 -2.29 12.54
N GLY A 353 5.63 -2.99 13.63
CA GLY A 353 6.49 -3.03 14.80
C GLY A 353 7.62 -4.05 14.62
N ILE A 354 8.85 -3.68 14.94
CA ILE A 354 10.02 -4.56 14.85
C ILE A 354 10.48 -4.96 16.27
N PRO A 355 9.99 -6.10 16.81
CA PRO A 355 10.28 -6.48 18.18
C PRO A 355 11.65 -7.15 18.34
N GLY A 356 12.34 -6.85 19.42
CA GLY A 356 13.54 -7.58 19.85
C GLY A 356 14.83 -7.15 19.13
N TYR A 357 15.72 -8.12 18.95
CA TYR A 357 17.04 -7.91 18.34
C TYR A 357 17.10 -8.60 16.97
N HIS A 358 17.62 -7.88 15.99
CA HIS A 358 17.79 -8.38 14.63
C HIS A 358 19.25 -8.44 14.23
N PRO A 359 19.66 -9.49 13.48
CA PRO A 359 21.03 -9.63 13.02
C PRO A 359 21.30 -8.61 11.91
N ALA A 360 22.48 -8.00 11.98
CA ALA A 360 22.99 -7.06 11.00
C ALA A 360 24.48 -7.34 10.76
N GLN A 361 25.00 -6.90 9.61
CA GLN A 361 26.40 -7.06 9.27
C GLN A 361 27.06 -5.69 9.13
N VAL A 362 28.24 -5.53 9.74
CA VAL A 362 29.04 -4.31 9.63
C VAL A 362 29.56 -4.17 8.21
N LEU A 363 29.30 -3.01 7.59
CA LEU A 363 29.80 -2.69 6.25
C LEU A 363 31.17 -2.04 6.32
N GLY A 364 31.98 -2.30 5.28
CA GLY A 364 33.33 -1.76 5.15
C GLY A 364 34.24 -2.68 4.34
N SER A 365 35.51 -2.32 4.22
CA SER A 365 36.52 -3.17 3.57
C SER A 365 36.80 -4.40 4.45
N PRO A 366 36.63 -5.63 3.93
CA PRO A 366 36.72 -6.85 4.74
C PRO A 366 38.03 -6.92 5.53
N GLY A 367 37.91 -7.21 6.83
CA GLY A 367 39.04 -7.35 7.76
C GLY A 367 39.54 -6.05 8.41
N GLN A 368 39.17 -4.87 7.88
CA GLN A 368 39.49 -3.58 8.49
C GLN A 368 38.54 -3.22 9.63
N PRO A 369 38.98 -2.42 10.63
CA PRO A 369 38.10 -1.88 11.66
C PRO A 369 37.00 -1.03 11.01
N ALA A 370 35.78 -1.09 11.57
CA ALA A 370 34.66 -0.30 11.06
C ALA A 370 34.99 1.20 11.05
N GLN A 371 34.58 1.89 9.99
CA GLN A 371 34.67 3.35 9.92
C GLN A 371 33.43 3.96 10.57
N LEU A 372 33.68 4.91 11.47
CA LEU A 372 32.63 5.74 12.06
C LEU A 372 32.48 7.01 11.24
N ASP A 373 31.26 7.54 11.14
CA ASP A 373 31.05 8.88 10.63
C ASP A 373 31.35 9.96 11.68
N ASP A 374 31.22 11.23 11.30
CA ASP A 374 31.47 12.39 12.18
C ASP A 374 30.54 12.42 13.42
N LEU A 375 29.42 11.68 13.37
CA LEU A 375 28.43 11.55 14.43
C LEU A 375 28.63 10.28 15.27
N GLY A 376 29.70 9.50 15.02
CA GLY A 376 29.99 8.26 15.74
C GLY A 376 29.04 7.10 15.40
N ARG A 377 28.36 7.16 14.25
CA ARG A 377 27.49 6.11 13.73
C ARG A 377 28.28 5.10 12.92
N LEU A 378 27.76 3.89 12.82
CA LEU A 378 28.39 2.77 12.11
C LEU A 378 27.46 2.26 11.01
N ALA A 379 28.01 2.04 9.82
CA ALA A 379 27.26 1.53 8.67
C ALA A 379 27.02 0.03 8.80
N VAL A 380 25.76 -0.39 8.77
CA VAL A 380 25.35 -1.80 8.83
C VAL A 380 24.39 -2.17 7.72
N ARG A 381 24.33 -3.46 7.42
CA ARG A 381 23.29 -4.07 6.58
C ARG A 381 22.38 -4.92 7.45
N LEU A 382 21.10 -4.58 7.50
CA LEU A 382 20.07 -5.39 8.18
C LEU A 382 19.72 -6.63 7.35
N TRP A 383 19.54 -7.77 8.01
CA TRP A 383 19.12 -9.05 7.40
C TRP A 383 19.90 -9.45 6.13
N PRO A 384 21.23 -9.58 6.22
CA PRO A 384 22.10 -9.85 5.06
C PRO A 384 21.75 -11.13 4.29
N ALA A 385 21.12 -12.12 4.95
CA ALA A 385 20.68 -13.37 4.32
C ALA A 385 19.45 -13.21 3.41
N LEU A 386 18.66 -12.13 3.57
CA LEU A 386 17.39 -11.93 2.86
C LEU A 386 17.50 -10.90 1.73
N THR A 387 18.50 -10.02 1.77
CA THR A 387 18.70 -8.98 0.75
C THR A 387 19.42 -9.54 -0.49
N HIS A 388 18.67 -9.91 -1.53
CA HIS A 388 19.24 -10.30 -2.84
C HIS A 388 19.69 -9.12 -3.71
N ASN A 389 19.16 -7.91 -3.46
CA ASN A 389 19.55 -6.70 -4.18
C ASN A 389 20.50 -5.86 -3.31
N ALA A 390 21.70 -5.66 -3.83
CA ALA A 390 22.75 -4.85 -3.24
C ALA A 390 22.44 -3.35 -3.44
N ASP A 391 21.44 -2.82 -2.73
CA ASP A 391 21.57 -1.40 -2.35
C ASP A 391 22.85 -1.34 -1.50
N THR A 392 23.89 -0.78 -2.11
CA THR A 392 25.26 -0.79 -1.56
C THR A 392 25.36 0.12 -0.33
N ASP A 393 24.38 1.01 -0.18
CA ASP A 393 24.30 1.98 0.90
C ASP A 393 23.83 1.33 2.20
N GLY A 394 24.78 1.23 3.11
CA GLY A 394 24.54 0.84 4.49
C GLY A 394 23.61 1.77 5.24
N LEU A 395 22.96 1.22 6.25
CA LEU A 395 22.22 1.97 7.25
C LEU A 395 23.21 2.49 8.31
N TRP A 396 23.32 3.81 8.45
CA TRP A 396 24.17 4.43 9.46
C TRP A 396 23.44 4.48 10.80
N LEU A 397 23.88 3.68 11.77
CA LEU A 397 23.23 3.54 13.06
C LEU A 397 24.05 4.09 14.22
N THR A 398 23.36 4.77 15.14
CA THR A 398 23.94 5.20 16.42
C THR A 398 24.21 3.98 17.29
N ILE A 399 25.38 3.97 17.91
CA ILE A 399 25.80 2.88 18.78
C ILE A 399 25.28 3.14 20.20
N ALA A 400 24.44 2.22 20.70
CA ALA A 400 24.06 2.19 22.09
C ALA A 400 25.22 1.62 22.92
N VAL A 401 25.88 2.49 23.69
CA VAL A 401 26.99 2.09 24.57
C VAL A 401 26.43 1.66 25.92
N VAL A 402 26.64 0.39 26.27
CA VAL A 402 26.39 -0.13 27.62
C VAL A 402 27.76 -0.30 28.30
N GLY A 403 28.23 0.72 29.04
CA GLY A 403 29.53 0.63 29.72
C GLY A 403 29.92 1.88 30.52
N THR A 404 30.79 1.69 31.51
CA THR A 404 31.32 2.73 32.40
C THR A 404 32.38 3.56 31.68
N GLY A 405 31.96 4.63 30.99
CA GLY A 405 32.89 5.59 30.38
C GLY A 405 32.34 6.42 29.22
N GLY A 406 31.16 6.10 28.69
CA GLY A 406 30.46 6.92 27.68
C GLY A 406 31.19 7.09 26.34
N ARG A 407 32.33 6.43 26.13
CA ARG A 407 33.13 6.45 24.91
C ARG A 407 33.56 5.04 24.53
N ILE A 408 33.35 4.68 23.26
CA ILE A 408 33.84 3.42 22.69
C ILE A 408 35.31 3.62 22.30
N ASN A 409 36.19 2.75 22.77
CA ASN A 409 37.58 2.69 22.29
C ASN A 409 37.59 2.19 20.84
N ARG A 410 38.41 2.81 19.96
CA ARG A 410 38.49 2.41 18.54
C ARG A 410 38.87 0.94 18.35
N GLU A 411 39.57 0.35 19.31
CA GLU A 411 39.98 -1.06 19.33
C GLU A 411 38.82 -2.02 19.66
N ALA A 412 37.75 -1.52 20.28
CA ALA A 412 36.55 -2.30 20.62
C ALA A 412 35.48 -2.26 19.49
N LEU A 413 35.76 -1.56 18.38
CA LEU A 413 34.86 -1.53 17.23
C LEU A 413 34.87 -2.88 16.50
N PRO A 414 33.70 -3.39 16.08
CA PRO A 414 33.64 -4.61 15.29
C PRO A 414 34.36 -4.42 13.94
N ARG A 415 34.92 -5.50 13.41
CA ARG A 415 35.54 -5.49 12.07
C ARG A 415 34.46 -5.54 10.99
N ALA A 416 34.74 -4.96 9.84
CA ALA A 416 33.88 -5.10 8.67
C ALA A 416 33.61 -6.58 8.36
N GLY A 417 32.35 -6.91 8.12
CA GLY A 417 31.86 -8.28 7.91
C GLY A 417 31.41 -9.01 9.18
N SER A 418 31.66 -8.46 10.36
CA SER A 418 31.20 -9.04 11.63
C SER A 418 29.69 -8.90 11.80
N GLU A 419 29.07 -9.91 12.42
CA GLU A 419 27.65 -9.88 12.79
C GLU A 419 27.47 -9.08 14.09
N VAL A 420 26.47 -8.20 14.08
CA VAL A 420 26.08 -7.30 15.17
C VAL A 420 24.56 -7.33 15.33
N TRP A 421 24.07 -6.88 16.48
CA TRP A 421 22.65 -6.87 16.77
C TRP A 421 22.10 -5.44 16.71
N VAL A 422 20.91 -5.28 16.12
CA VAL A 422 20.18 -4.02 16.07
C VAL A 422 18.87 -4.19 16.82
N SER A 423 18.54 -3.21 17.68
CA SER A 423 17.25 -3.12 18.35
C SER A 423 16.49 -1.88 17.86
N PHE A 424 15.17 -1.90 17.95
CA PHE A 424 14.31 -0.80 17.52
C PHE A 424 13.59 -0.21 18.73
N LEU A 425 13.83 1.07 19.02
CA LEU A 425 13.24 1.75 20.16
C LEU A 425 11.72 1.82 19.99
N ASP A 426 10.97 1.44 21.04
CA ASP A 426 9.50 1.35 21.01
C ASP A 426 8.95 0.42 19.90
N SER A 427 9.79 -0.51 19.41
CA SER A 427 9.54 -1.32 18.20
C SER A 427 9.32 -0.48 16.94
N ASP A 428 9.77 0.79 16.90
CA ASP A 428 9.58 1.68 15.75
C ASP A 428 10.65 1.44 14.67
N PRO A 429 10.26 1.10 13.43
CA PRO A 429 11.20 0.88 12.32
C PRO A 429 12.07 2.09 12.00
N ASP A 430 11.61 3.31 12.32
CA ASP A 430 12.37 4.53 12.07
C ASP A 430 13.42 4.82 13.18
N ARG A 431 13.45 4.03 14.26
CA ARG A 431 14.35 4.26 15.42
C ARG A 431 15.26 3.07 15.75
N PRO A 432 16.08 2.60 14.77
CA PRO A 432 17.08 1.57 15.00
C PRO A 432 18.26 2.08 15.84
N ILE A 433 18.72 1.25 16.78
CA ILE A 433 19.93 1.44 17.56
C ILE A 433 20.84 0.22 17.43
N LEU A 434 22.13 0.44 17.26
CA LEU A 434 23.11 -0.63 17.22
C LEU A 434 23.48 -1.06 18.64
N CYS A 435 23.28 -2.34 18.94
CA CYS A 435 23.67 -2.94 20.21
C CYS A 435 25.01 -3.68 20.01
N LEU A 436 26.09 -3.09 20.53
CA LEU A 436 27.37 -3.79 20.61
C LEU A 436 27.43 -4.56 21.92
N ASP A 437 27.73 -5.85 21.84
CA ASP A 437 28.17 -6.59 23.01
C ASP A 437 29.63 -6.21 23.30
N VAL A 438 29.86 -5.55 24.43
CA VAL A 438 31.22 -5.22 24.91
C VAL A 438 31.85 -6.42 25.64
N SER A 439 31.10 -7.54 25.77
CA SER A 439 31.50 -8.74 26.50
C SER A 439 32.23 -9.73 25.59
N GLN A 440 33.53 -9.46 25.44
CA GLN A 440 34.62 -10.37 25.03
C GLN A 440 34.82 -10.70 23.53
N PRO A 441 36.09 -10.70 23.07
CA PRO A 441 36.47 -11.28 21.79
C PRO A 441 36.27 -12.80 21.88
N ARG A 442 35.48 -13.37 20.96
CA ARG A 442 35.51 -14.82 20.71
C ARG A 442 36.97 -15.22 20.45
N PRO A 443 37.59 -16.10 21.26
CA PRO A 443 38.91 -16.60 20.89
C PRO A 443 38.78 -17.28 19.53
N ALA A 444 39.72 -17.00 18.63
CA ALA A 444 39.80 -17.68 17.34
C ALA A 444 39.71 -19.18 17.60
N ARG A 445 38.81 -19.86 16.87
CA ARG A 445 38.65 -21.31 16.93
C ARG A 445 40.01 -21.91 16.53
N LYS A 446 40.85 -22.27 17.51
CA LYS A 446 42.05 -23.05 17.24
C LYS A 446 41.57 -24.35 16.63
N THR A 447 41.96 -24.61 15.38
CA THR A 447 41.93 -25.95 14.82
C THR A 447 42.61 -26.86 15.84
N PRO A 448 41.97 -27.92 16.35
CA PRO A 448 42.69 -28.87 17.19
C PRO A 448 43.80 -29.45 16.33
N GLU A 449 45.05 -29.34 16.80
CA GLU A 449 46.13 -30.15 16.24
C GLU A 449 45.72 -31.62 16.33
N PRO A 450 46.07 -32.46 15.33
CA PRO A 450 45.74 -33.87 15.37
C PRO A 450 46.44 -34.49 16.58
N SER A 451 45.68 -34.84 17.62
CA SER A 451 46.20 -35.60 18.73
C SER A 451 46.55 -36.99 18.25
N ASP A 452 47.83 -37.37 18.38
CA ASP A 452 48.37 -38.71 18.17
C ASP A 452 47.56 -39.76 18.97
N ASN A 453 46.54 -40.34 18.32
CA ASN A 453 45.73 -41.44 18.83
C ASN A 453 46.47 -42.79 18.65
N GLY A 454 47.73 -42.86 19.10
CA GLY A 454 48.55 -44.06 18.99
C GLY A 454 48.53 -44.98 20.22
N LEU A 455 48.03 -44.52 21.37
CA LEU A 455 48.27 -45.22 22.65
C LEU A 455 47.02 -45.87 23.29
N LEU A 456 45.85 -45.77 22.67
CA LEU A 456 44.59 -46.36 23.19
C LEU A 456 44.19 -47.69 22.53
N LEU A 457 44.79 -48.08 21.39
CA LEU A 457 44.50 -49.36 20.73
C LEU A 457 45.40 -50.53 21.18
N ASP A 458 46.60 -50.27 21.71
CA ASP A 458 47.55 -51.33 22.10
C ASP A 458 47.08 -52.16 23.30
N TRP A 459 46.24 -51.60 24.18
CA TRP A 459 45.70 -52.31 25.34
C TRP A 459 44.55 -53.27 25.01
N LEU A 460 43.94 -53.11 23.83
CA LEU A 460 42.77 -53.90 23.40
C LEU A 460 43.15 -55.17 22.61
N LEU A 461 44.38 -55.24 22.08
CA LEU A 461 44.84 -56.34 21.22
C LEU A 461 45.66 -57.41 21.96
N ASN A 462 46.25 -57.10 23.13
CA ASN A 462 47.14 -58.02 23.85
C ASN A 462 46.55 -58.51 25.18
N ARG A 463 45.46 -59.29 25.13
CA ARG A 463 45.02 -60.12 26.27
C ARG A 463 45.55 -61.54 26.09
N THR A 464 46.66 -61.88 26.74
CA THR A 464 47.03 -63.29 26.97
C THR A 464 46.19 -63.86 28.12
N PRO A 465 45.50 -65.01 27.96
CA PRO A 465 44.85 -65.71 29.07
C PRO A 465 45.89 -66.43 29.95
N PRO A 466 45.60 -66.68 31.25
CA PRO A 466 46.52 -67.38 32.14
C PRO A 466 46.61 -68.87 31.80
N SER A 467 47.83 -69.40 31.74
CA SER A 467 48.10 -70.84 31.80
C SER A 467 48.19 -71.29 33.27
N SER A 468 47.36 -72.30 33.58
CA SER A 468 47.40 -73.31 34.65
C SER A 468 48.26 -73.10 35.89
#